data_AF-A0A3D0D0E0-F1
#
_entry.id   AF-A0A3D0D0E0-F1
#
_cell.length_a   1.000
_cell.length_b   1.000
_cell.length_c   1.000
_cell.angle_alpha   90.00
_cell.angle_beta   90.00
_cell.angle_gamma   90.00
#
_symmetry.space_group_name_H-M   'P 1'
#
loop_
_entity.id
_entity.type
_entity.pdbx_description
1 polymer ?
#
loop_
_entity_poly.entity_id
_entity_poly.type
_entity_poly.pdbx_seq_one_letter_code
_entity_poly.pdbx_strand_id
1 'polypeptide(L)'
;MQSLGLSPVVDKHHVTATSGQLYEYVRLLGKSHERHIPHCVKELSRKHLIILLRFLLDGDGDLQSENGWCYTTVSRRLADDVQEIAVKCGMAASVSLDPEGFYRVYISTTRTAQCNLSEDESEWVDYAGQVYCVEVPNSVVLVRQNGHAYFSGNSKGAGDQYVRDYHRIYGLRSVVMRQSCIYGYRQFGIEDQGWVAWFTIAALKGRPITIYGDGKQVRDVLFIKDLLDAYEASVQQIDHAAGRVYNIGGGPDNTMSVWAEFGPLLEELLGRPIPVTYSDWRPGDQPVYISDIRKAERELGWRPRVSVREGVTHLFEWIRDNQHLFDHL
;
A
#
# COMPACT_ATOMS: atom_id res chain seq x y z
N MET A 1 -11.56 -6.00 -51.07
CA MET A 1 -10.80 -7.27 -50.99
C MET A 1 -9.82 -7.42 -52.15
N GLN A 2 -10.25 -7.37 -53.41
CA GLN A 2 -9.32 -7.38 -54.56
C GLN A 2 -8.36 -6.19 -54.59
N SER A 3 -8.82 -4.99 -54.22
CA SER A 3 -7.98 -3.80 -54.02
C SER A 3 -6.95 -3.92 -52.88
N LEU A 4 -7.14 -4.89 -51.97
CA LEU A 4 -6.22 -5.21 -50.87
C LEU A 4 -5.31 -6.41 -51.24
N GLY A 5 -5.33 -6.87 -52.50
CA GLY A 5 -4.55 -8.02 -52.98
C GLY A 5 -5.10 -9.38 -52.55
N LEU A 6 -6.34 -9.45 -52.06
CA LEU A 6 -6.98 -10.70 -51.64
C LEU A 6 -7.83 -11.29 -52.79
N SER A 7 -7.82 -12.61 -52.92
CA SER A 7 -8.66 -13.37 -53.87
C SER A 7 -9.86 -13.99 -53.16
N PRO A 8 -11.02 -13.30 -53.07
CA PRO A 8 -12.20 -13.84 -52.42
C PRO A 8 -12.91 -14.90 -53.28
N VAL A 9 -13.34 -15.97 -52.65
CA VAL A 9 -14.36 -16.91 -53.13
C VAL A 9 -15.69 -16.48 -52.50
N VAL A 10 -16.69 -16.24 -53.34
CA VAL A 10 -18.03 -15.81 -52.91
C VAL A 10 -19.01 -16.94 -53.18
N ASP A 11 -19.71 -17.39 -52.14
CA ASP A 11 -20.88 -18.26 -52.26
C ASP A 11 -22.17 -17.50 -51.87
N LYS A 12 -23.34 -18.16 -51.95
CA LYS A 12 -24.64 -17.53 -51.70
C LYS A 12 -24.83 -16.94 -50.28
N HIS A 13 -23.98 -17.31 -49.33
CA HIS A 13 -24.08 -16.92 -47.92
C HIS A 13 -22.75 -16.42 -47.30
N HIS A 14 -21.60 -16.62 -47.96
CA HIS A 14 -20.28 -16.30 -47.41
C HIS A 14 -19.33 -15.70 -48.45
N VAL A 15 -18.45 -14.81 -47.97
CA VAL A 15 -17.28 -14.32 -48.71
C VAL A 15 -16.05 -14.80 -47.97
N THR A 16 -15.29 -15.70 -48.58
CA THR A 16 -14.06 -16.27 -48.00
C THR A 16 -12.86 -15.78 -48.78
N ALA A 17 -11.93 -15.08 -48.14
CA ALA A 17 -10.68 -14.66 -48.75
C ALA A 17 -9.50 -15.25 -47.97
N THR A 18 -8.58 -15.92 -48.67
CA THR A 18 -7.37 -16.50 -48.06
C THR A 18 -6.14 -15.74 -48.53
N SER A 19 -5.28 -15.37 -47.58
CA SER A 19 -3.95 -14.80 -47.87
C SER A 19 -2.91 -15.57 -47.10
N GLY A 20 -2.06 -16.30 -47.84
CA GLY A 20 -0.93 -17.04 -47.25
C GLY A 20 0.04 -16.11 -46.54
N GLN A 21 0.32 -14.93 -47.11
CA GLN A 21 1.21 -13.95 -46.50
C GLN A 21 0.63 -13.37 -45.20
N LEU A 22 -0.66 -13.04 -45.17
CA LEU A 22 -1.31 -12.57 -43.95
C LEU A 22 -1.32 -13.68 -42.90
N TYR A 23 -1.65 -14.91 -43.29
CA TYR A 23 -1.58 -16.07 -42.39
C TYR A 23 -0.19 -16.25 -41.79
N GLU A 24 0.87 -16.19 -42.60
CA GLU A 24 2.26 -16.29 -42.15
C GLU A 24 2.66 -15.18 -41.18
N TYR A 25 2.11 -13.97 -41.36
CA TYR A 25 2.34 -12.85 -40.44
C TYR A 25 1.58 -13.02 -39.12
N VAL A 26 0.30 -13.40 -39.17
CA VAL A 26 -0.56 -13.45 -37.98
C VAL A 26 -0.39 -14.75 -37.20
N ARG A 27 0.09 -15.85 -37.81
CA ARG A 27 0.28 -17.15 -37.11
C ARG A 27 1.24 -17.05 -35.93
N LEU A 28 2.14 -16.07 -35.93
CA LEU A 28 3.06 -15.78 -34.83
C LEU A 28 2.34 -15.35 -33.55
N LEU A 29 1.11 -14.86 -33.66
CA LEU A 29 0.28 -14.41 -32.54
C LEU A 29 -0.45 -15.57 -31.83
N GLY A 30 -0.28 -16.82 -32.29
CA GLY A 30 -0.87 -18.01 -31.70
C GLY A 30 -2.21 -18.43 -32.35
N LYS A 31 -2.66 -19.65 -32.02
CA LYS A 31 -3.98 -20.17 -32.41
C LYS A 31 -5.05 -19.63 -31.48
N SER A 32 -6.34 -19.84 -31.82
CA SER A 32 -7.47 -19.23 -31.11
C SER A 32 -7.35 -19.21 -29.57
N HIS A 33 -6.98 -20.35 -28.96
CA HIS A 33 -6.85 -20.54 -27.51
C HIS A 33 -5.50 -20.07 -26.92
N GLU A 34 -4.50 -19.87 -27.76
CA GLU A 34 -3.12 -19.49 -27.39
C GLU A 34 -2.77 -18.06 -27.84
N ARG A 35 -3.77 -17.30 -28.31
CA ARG A 35 -3.60 -15.92 -28.74
C ARG A 35 -2.99 -15.09 -27.63
N HIS A 36 -2.06 -14.22 -27.99
CA HIS A 36 -1.44 -13.31 -27.04
C HIS A 36 -0.94 -12.05 -27.73
N ILE A 37 -0.72 -11.00 -26.94
CA ILE A 37 -0.13 -9.76 -27.41
C ILE A 37 1.38 -9.82 -27.11
N PRO A 38 2.25 -9.66 -28.12
CA PRO A 38 3.70 -9.70 -27.92
C PRO A 38 4.17 -8.69 -26.86
N HIS A 39 5.13 -9.08 -26.04
CA HIS A 39 5.62 -8.26 -24.93
C HIS A 39 6.06 -6.85 -25.37
N CYS A 40 6.81 -6.76 -26.49
CA CYS A 40 7.28 -5.49 -27.04
C CYS A 40 6.14 -4.52 -27.40
N VAL A 41 4.95 -5.03 -27.73
CA VAL A 41 3.76 -4.23 -28.00
C VAL A 41 3.15 -3.72 -26.69
N LYS A 42 3.17 -4.52 -25.63
CA LYS A 42 2.69 -4.14 -24.28
C LYS A 42 3.58 -3.10 -23.58
N GLU A 43 4.79 -2.87 -24.06
CA GLU A 43 5.73 -1.85 -23.57
C GLU A 43 5.61 -0.50 -24.29
N LEU A 44 4.76 -0.40 -25.32
CA LEU A 44 4.55 0.85 -26.03
C LEU A 44 3.96 1.93 -25.12
N SER A 45 4.17 3.19 -25.49
CA SER A 45 3.62 4.33 -24.74
C SER A 45 2.09 4.24 -24.62
N ARG A 46 1.52 4.81 -23.56
CA ARG A 46 0.06 4.90 -23.33
C ARG A 46 -0.75 5.30 -24.57
N LYS A 47 -0.26 6.28 -25.36
CA LYS A 47 -0.94 6.73 -26.58
C LYS A 47 -1.15 5.61 -27.60
N HIS A 48 -0.15 4.75 -27.80
CA HIS A 48 -0.20 3.61 -28.72
C HIS A 48 -1.02 2.46 -28.14
N LEU A 49 -0.92 2.21 -26.84
CA LEU A 49 -1.73 1.19 -26.15
C LEU A 49 -3.23 1.51 -26.19
N ILE A 50 -3.62 2.78 -26.06
CA ILE A 50 -5.02 3.21 -26.20
C ILE A 50 -5.54 2.91 -27.62
N ILE A 51 -4.71 3.11 -28.64
CA ILE A 51 -5.09 2.82 -30.03
C ILE A 51 -5.32 1.32 -30.19
N LEU A 52 -4.36 0.51 -29.75
CA LEU A 52 -4.47 -0.95 -29.81
C LEU A 52 -5.71 -1.46 -29.04
N LEU A 53 -5.93 -0.97 -27.82
CA LEU A 53 -7.06 -1.35 -27.01
C LEU A 53 -8.39 -1.02 -27.69
N ARG A 54 -8.50 0.18 -28.29
CA ARG A 54 -9.69 0.55 -29.07
C ARG A 54 -9.93 -0.41 -30.24
N PHE A 55 -8.90 -0.75 -31.00
CA PHE A 55 -9.05 -1.69 -32.12
C PHE A 55 -9.44 -3.11 -31.67
N LEU A 56 -8.96 -3.56 -30.51
CA LEU A 56 -9.38 -4.84 -29.93
C LEU A 56 -10.85 -4.79 -29.52
N LEU A 57 -11.29 -3.68 -28.91
CA LEU A 57 -12.68 -3.47 -28.52
C LEU A 57 -13.62 -3.31 -29.73
N ASP A 58 -13.17 -2.66 -30.80
CA ASP A 58 -13.95 -2.52 -32.05
C ASP A 58 -14.06 -3.86 -32.81
N GLY A 59 -13.13 -4.78 -32.58
CA GLY A 59 -13.07 -6.09 -33.24
C GLY A 59 -13.91 -7.16 -32.53
N ASP A 60 -13.52 -7.51 -31.30
CA ASP A 60 -14.16 -8.59 -30.53
C ASP A 60 -14.82 -8.08 -29.22
N GLY A 61 -15.04 -6.76 -29.12
CA GLY A 61 -15.68 -6.13 -27.99
C GLY A 61 -17.11 -5.63 -28.27
N ASP A 62 -17.86 -5.45 -27.18
CA ASP A 62 -19.21 -4.89 -27.17
C ASP A 62 -19.28 -3.72 -26.17
N LEU A 63 -20.03 -2.67 -26.51
CA LEU A 63 -20.26 -1.50 -25.68
C LEU A 63 -21.39 -1.78 -24.68
N GLN A 64 -21.04 -1.92 -23.40
CA GLN A 64 -21.99 -2.23 -22.32
C GLN A 64 -22.64 -0.97 -21.72
N SER A 65 -21.94 0.16 -21.73
CA SER A 65 -22.44 1.46 -21.25
C SER A 65 -21.67 2.61 -21.91
N GLU A 66 -22.08 3.87 -21.68
CA GLU A 66 -21.39 5.06 -22.20
C GLU A 66 -19.87 5.07 -21.91
N ASN A 67 -19.47 4.41 -20.83
CA ASN A 67 -18.10 4.38 -20.32
C ASN A 67 -17.58 2.95 -20.07
N GLY A 68 -18.23 1.92 -20.63
CA GLY A 68 -17.91 0.52 -20.35
C GLY A 68 -17.98 -0.40 -21.55
N TRP A 69 -17.01 -1.30 -21.67
CA TRP A 69 -16.85 -2.26 -22.76
C TRP A 69 -16.68 -3.68 -22.20
N CYS A 70 -17.02 -4.68 -23.00
CA CYS A 70 -16.73 -6.09 -22.74
C CYS A 70 -15.98 -6.69 -23.93
N TYR A 71 -14.74 -7.14 -23.75
CA TYR A 71 -13.97 -7.84 -24.77
C TYR A 71 -14.08 -9.36 -24.57
N THR A 72 -14.30 -10.12 -25.64
CA THR A 72 -14.52 -11.57 -25.55
C THR A 72 -13.42 -12.36 -26.24
N THR A 73 -12.86 -13.36 -25.57
CA THR A 73 -11.87 -14.27 -26.17
C THR A 73 -11.92 -15.66 -25.58
N VAL A 74 -11.49 -16.67 -26.35
CA VAL A 74 -11.31 -18.05 -25.86
C VAL A 74 -9.92 -18.32 -25.29
N SER A 75 -9.02 -17.32 -25.35
CA SER A 75 -7.66 -17.44 -24.82
C SER A 75 -7.53 -16.70 -23.50
N ARG A 76 -7.21 -17.43 -22.43
CA ARG A 76 -6.89 -16.86 -21.12
C ARG A 76 -5.76 -15.84 -21.20
N ARG A 77 -4.71 -16.18 -21.94
CA ARG A 77 -3.53 -15.33 -22.08
C ARG A 77 -3.87 -14.01 -22.78
N LEU A 78 -4.69 -14.06 -23.83
CA LEU A 78 -5.16 -12.83 -24.48
C LEU A 78 -6.04 -12.00 -23.53
N ALA A 79 -6.90 -12.64 -22.74
CA ALA A 79 -7.74 -11.93 -21.77
C ALA A 79 -6.88 -11.19 -20.73
N ASP A 80 -5.85 -11.85 -20.21
CA ASP A 80 -4.88 -11.25 -19.28
C ASP A 80 -4.10 -10.09 -19.94
N ASP A 81 -3.67 -10.26 -21.20
CA ASP A 81 -2.96 -9.21 -21.96
C ASP A 81 -3.84 -7.97 -22.20
N VAL A 82 -5.12 -8.17 -22.53
CA VAL A 82 -6.10 -7.08 -22.71
C VAL A 82 -6.37 -6.35 -21.38
N GLN A 83 -6.49 -7.10 -20.28
CA GLN A 83 -6.62 -6.53 -18.94
C GLN A 83 -5.39 -5.67 -18.59
N GLU A 84 -4.18 -6.18 -18.82
CA GLU A 84 -2.93 -5.46 -18.57
C GLU A 84 -2.88 -4.13 -19.34
N ILE A 85 -3.24 -4.15 -20.63
CA ILE A 85 -3.26 -2.96 -21.48
C ILE A 85 -4.30 -1.96 -21.00
N ALA A 86 -5.51 -2.40 -20.63
CA ALA A 86 -6.56 -1.54 -20.09
C ALA A 86 -6.10 -0.82 -18.81
N VAL A 87 -5.46 -1.54 -17.89
CA VAL A 87 -4.89 -0.98 -16.65
C VAL A 87 -3.79 0.02 -16.97
N LYS A 88 -2.86 -0.31 -17.88
CA LYS A 88 -1.80 0.61 -18.35
C LYS A 88 -2.36 1.88 -19.00
N CYS A 89 -3.57 1.80 -19.59
CA CYS A 89 -4.26 2.95 -20.15
C CYS A 89 -4.97 3.84 -19.11
N GLY A 90 -5.05 3.38 -17.86
CA GLY A 90 -5.71 4.06 -16.73
C GLY A 90 -7.19 3.72 -16.60
N MET A 91 -7.62 2.57 -17.13
CA MET A 91 -9.00 2.06 -17.04
C MET A 91 -9.09 0.97 -15.97
N ALA A 92 -10.30 0.76 -15.42
CA ALA A 92 -10.58 -0.41 -14.60
C ALA A 92 -10.86 -1.61 -15.52
N ALA A 93 -10.33 -2.79 -15.19
CA ALA A 93 -10.58 -4.00 -15.97
C ALA A 93 -10.70 -5.26 -15.10
N SER A 94 -11.70 -6.09 -15.37
CA SER A 94 -11.91 -7.39 -14.72
C SER A 94 -12.09 -8.49 -15.76
N VAL A 95 -11.65 -9.71 -15.45
CA VAL A 95 -11.82 -10.88 -16.30
C VAL A 95 -12.77 -11.84 -15.60
N SER A 96 -13.72 -12.40 -16.35
CA SER A 96 -14.59 -13.50 -15.91
C SER A 96 -14.61 -14.58 -16.97
N LEU A 97 -14.79 -15.84 -16.56
CA LEU A 97 -15.03 -16.96 -17.46
C LEU A 97 -16.53 -17.22 -17.48
N ASP A 98 -17.14 -17.19 -18.66
CA ASP A 98 -18.55 -17.55 -18.80
C ASP A 98 -18.74 -19.08 -18.86
N PRO A 99 -19.96 -19.59 -18.58
CA PRO A 99 -20.24 -21.03 -18.59
C PRO A 99 -19.99 -21.71 -19.95
N GLU A 100 -19.92 -20.92 -21.02
CA GLU A 100 -19.69 -21.38 -22.39
C GLU A 100 -18.18 -21.50 -22.71
N GLY A 101 -17.31 -21.11 -21.78
CA GLY A 101 -15.86 -21.22 -21.88
C GLY A 101 -15.16 -20.02 -22.51
N PHE A 102 -15.85 -18.88 -22.64
CA PHE A 102 -15.25 -17.62 -23.10
C PHE A 102 -14.82 -16.74 -21.93
N TYR A 103 -13.65 -16.16 -22.05
CA TYR A 103 -13.17 -15.11 -21.17
C TYR A 103 -13.75 -13.77 -21.60
N ARG A 104 -14.46 -13.12 -20.68
CA ARG A 104 -15.02 -11.76 -20.81
C ARG A 104 -14.16 -10.79 -20.02
N VAL A 105 -13.62 -9.78 -20.69
CA VAL A 105 -12.84 -8.70 -20.08
C VAL A 105 -13.70 -7.44 -20.03
N TYR A 106 -14.23 -7.11 -18.86
CA TYR A 106 -15.02 -5.90 -18.66
C TYR A 106 -14.08 -4.73 -18.38
N ILE A 107 -14.21 -3.66 -19.15
CA ILE A 107 -13.33 -2.48 -19.10
C ILE A 107 -14.20 -1.25 -18.86
N SER A 108 -13.83 -0.41 -17.91
CA SER A 108 -14.55 0.84 -17.62
C SER A 108 -13.60 2.04 -17.48
N THR A 109 -14.04 3.19 -17.99
CA THR A 109 -13.38 4.49 -17.79
C THR A 109 -13.82 5.19 -16.51
N THR A 110 -14.90 4.76 -15.86
CA THR A 110 -15.29 5.28 -14.55
C THR A 110 -14.35 4.76 -13.46
N ARG A 111 -13.76 5.69 -12.68
CA ARG A 111 -13.01 5.41 -11.45
C ARG A 111 -13.93 4.97 -10.30
N THR A 112 -14.89 4.09 -10.56
CA THR A 112 -15.78 3.59 -9.51
C THR A 112 -15.09 2.46 -8.77
N ALA A 113 -14.70 2.73 -7.52
CA ALA A 113 -14.17 1.78 -6.55
C ALA A 113 -15.25 0.81 -6.01
N GLN A 114 -16.17 0.37 -6.88
CA GLN A 114 -17.22 -0.58 -6.52
C GLN A 114 -17.09 -1.80 -7.41
N CYS A 115 -16.75 -2.92 -6.77
CA CYS A 115 -16.81 -4.24 -7.37
C CYS A 115 -17.88 -5.01 -6.60
N ASN A 116 -19.03 -5.25 -7.22
CA ASN A 116 -20.00 -6.21 -6.70
C ASN A 116 -19.45 -7.60 -7.00
N LEU A 117 -19.09 -8.36 -5.97
CA LEU A 117 -18.74 -9.77 -6.08
C LEU A 117 -20.06 -10.55 -6.06
N SER A 118 -20.43 -11.15 -7.18
CA SER A 118 -21.44 -12.21 -7.22
C SER A 118 -20.84 -13.52 -6.69
N GLU A 119 -21.70 -14.33 -6.08
CA GLU A 119 -21.52 -15.66 -5.47
C GLU A 119 -20.09 -16.04 -5.03
N ASP A 120 -19.92 -16.06 -3.71
CA ASP A 120 -18.71 -16.44 -3.00
C ASP A 120 -18.43 -17.94 -3.16
N GLU A 121 -17.62 -18.31 -4.16
CA GLU A 121 -17.02 -19.64 -4.30
C GLU A 121 -15.72 -19.76 -3.48
N SER A 122 -15.65 -19.16 -2.28
CA SER A 122 -14.50 -19.38 -1.39
C SER A 122 -14.61 -20.72 -0.68
N GLU A 123 -13.50 -21.46 -0.65
CA GLU A 123 -13.33 -22.59 0.26
C GLU A 123 -12.32 -22.20 1.34
N TRP A 124 -12.67 -22.51 2.59
CA TRP A 124 -11.75 -22.37 3.71
C TRP A 124 -10.80 -23.56 3.67
N VAL A 125 -9.54 -23.30 3.34
CA VAL A 125 -8.47 -24.30 3.43
C VAL A 125 -7.67 -24.04 4.70
N ASP A 126 -7.57 -25.04 5.56
CA ASP A 126 -6.64 -25.02 6.69
C ASP A 126 -5.20 -25.03 6.17
N TYR A 127 -4.56 -23.87 6.19
CA TYR A 127 -3.19 -23.68 5.71
C TYR A 127 -2.19 -23.82 6.87
N ALA A 128 -1.48 -24.94 6.91
CA ALA A 128 -0.43 -25.24 7.90
C ALA A 128 1.00 -25.07 7.35
N GLY A 129 1.17 -24.21 6.34
CA GLY A 129 2.47 -23.92 5.70
C GLY A 129 3.14 -22.65 6.23
N GLN A 130 4.41 -22.43 5.89
CA GLN A 130 5.09 -21.16 6.16
C GLN A 130 4.55 -20.06 5.25
N VAL A 131 4.14 -18.93 5.83
CA VAL A 131 3.77 -17.72 5.10
C VAL A 131 5.04 -16.97 4.70
N TYR A 132 5.27 -16.80 3.39
CA TYR A 132 6.44 -16.11 2.86
C TYR A 132 6.18 -14.61 2.65
N CYS A 133 7.18 -13.78 2.94
CA CYS A 133 7.20 -12.40 2.45
C CYS A 133 7.57 -12.40 0.96
N VAL A 134 6.85 -11.62 0.15
CA VAL A 134 7.18 -11.41 -1.26
C VAL A 134 7.98 -10.12 -1.43
N GLU A 135 9.13 -10.22 -2.07
CA GLU A 135 9.90 -9.07 -2.56
C GLU A 135 9.74 -9.01 -4.08
N VAL A 136 9.32 -7.85 -4.58
CA VAL A 136 9.18 -7.57 -6.02
C VAL A 136 10.21 -6.52 -6.43
N PRO A 137 10.76 -6.56 -7.66
CA PRO A 137 11.82 -5.65 -8.09
C PRO A 137 11.50 -4.15 -7.96
N ASN A 138 10.21 -3.80 -7.98
CA ASN A 138 9.73 -2.43 -7.82
C ASN A 138 9.38 -2.06 -6.37
N SER A 139 9.58 -2.99 -5.42
CA SER A 139 9.25 -2.85 -4.00
C SER A 139 7.85 -2.27 -3.76
N VAL A 140 6.86 -2.61 -4.59
CA VAL A 140 5.45 -2.22 -4.42
C VAL A 140 4.57 -3.42 -4.67
N VAL A 141 3.88 -3.86 -3.62
CA VAL A 141 2.94 -4.98 -3.69
C VAL A 141 1.54 -4.42 -3.47
N LEU A 142 0.69 -4.58 -4.48
CA LEU A 142 -0.75 -4.36 -4.35
C LEU A 142 -1.35 -5.65 -3.83
N VAL A 143 -1.88 -5.64 -2.62
CA VAL A 143 -2.55 -6.79 -1.99
C VAL A 143 -4.03 -6.52 -1.86
N ARG A 144 -4.84 -7.57 -1.96
CA ARG A 144 -6.29 -7.48 -1.79
C ARG A 144 -6.68 -8.27 -0.54
N GLN A 145 -7.24 -7.59 0.45
CA GLN A 145 -7.86 -8.22 1.62
C GLN A 145 -9.34 -7.87 1.64
N ASN A 146 -10.20 -8.88 1.79
CA ASN A 146 -11.66 -8.71 1.84
C ASN A 146 -12.23 -7.88 0.68
N GLY A 147 -11.76 -8.14 -0.55
CA GLY A 147 -12.23 -7.43 -1.74
C GLY A 147 -11.70 -6.00 -1.90
N HIS A 148 -10.99 -5.46 -0.91
CA HIS A 148 -10.40 -4.13 -0.95
C HIS A 148 -8.91 -4.19 -1.32
N ALA A 149 -8.51 -3.35 -2.27
CA ALA A 149 -7.13 -3.23 -2.68
C ALA A 149 -6.38 -2.28 -1.72
N TYR A 150 -5.30 -2.76 -1.13
CA TYR A 150 -4.43 -2.00 -0.25
C TYR A 150 -2.97 -2.16 -0.67
N PHE A 151 -2.18 -1.13 -0.40
CA PHE A 151 -0.73 -1.21 -0.50
C PHE A 151 -0.18 -1.47 0.91
N SER A 152 0.31 -2.69 1.17
CA SER A 152 0.84 -3.09 2.47
C SER A 152 2.37 -3.00 2.50
N GLY A 153 2.93 -2.39 3.58
CA GLY A 153 4.37 -2.21 3.86
C GLY A 153 5.15 -1.29 2.91
N ASN A 154 4.85 -1.41 1.62
CA ASN A 154 5.40 -0.62 0.53
C ASN A 154 4.62 0.65 0.24
N SER A 155 3.46 0.89 0.85
CA SER A 155 2.71 2.16 0.66
C SER A 155 3.47 3.36 1.22
N LYS A 156 4.03 3.22 2.43
CA LYS A 156 4.82 4.26 3.07
C LYS A 156 6.19 4.41 2.39
N GLY A 157 6.82 3.30 2.03
CA GLY A 157 8.06 3.30 1.24
C GLY A 157 7.88 3.91 -0.16
N ALA A 158 6.80 3.57 -0.88
CA ALA A 158 6.46 4.17 -2.17
C ALA A 158 6.11 5.65 -2.02
N GLY A 159 5.33 6.01 -0.99
CA GLY A 159 5.03 7.42 -0.67
C GLY A 159 6.29 8.23 -0.42
N ASP A 160 7.23 7.71 0.37
CA ASP A 160 8.56 8.28 0.59
C ASP A 160 9.29 8.51 -0.75
N GLN A 161 9.41 7.48 -1.58
CA GLN A 161 10.11 7.61 -2.87
C GLN A 161 9.42 8.60 -3.82
N TYR A 162 8.10 8.55 -3.95
CA TYR A 162 7.36 9.46 -4.81
C TYR A 162 7.48 10.92 -4.37
N VAL A 163 7.39 11.20 -3.06
CA VAL A 163 7.54 12.56 -2.54
C VAL A 163 8.93 13.12 -2.84
N ARG A 164 9.97 12.28 -2.79
CA ARG A 164 11.34 12.67 -3.16
C ARG A 164 11.50 12.85 -4.66
N ASP A 165 10.90 11.97 -5.45
CA ASP A 165 11.00 12.01 -6.90
C ASP A 165 10.27 13.23 -7.48
N TYR A 166 9.14 13.63 -6.88
CA TYR A 166 8.45 14.86 -7.26
C TYR A 166 9.28 16.12 -6.99
N HIS A 167 10.10 16.13 -5.94
CA HIS A 167 11.09 17.19 -5.77
C HIS A 167 12.12 17.17 -6.92
N ARG A 168 12.67 16.00 -7.26
CA ARG A 168 13.70 15.87 -8.30
C ARG A 168 13.21 16.25 -9.70
N ILE A 169 12.00 15.83 -10.05
CA ILE A 169 11.44 16.02 -11.40
C ILE A 169 10.77 17.39 -11.53
N TYR A 170 9.99 17.79 -10.53
CA TYR A 170 9.10 18.97 -10.62
C TYR A 170 9.51 20.12 -9.70
N GLY A 171 10.59 19.98 -8.92
CA GLY A 171 11.02 21.01 -7.98
C GLY A 171 10.08 21.20 -6.78
N LEU A 172 9.18 20.24 -6.51
CA LEU A 172 8.27 20.32 -5.37
C LEU A 172 9.08 20.45 -4.06
N ARG A 173 8.80 21.47 -3.25
CA ARG A 173 9.49 21.71 -1.98
C ARG A 173 8.94 20.78 -0.89
N SER A 174 9.23 19.50 -1.02
CA SER A 174 8.77 18.44 -0.12
C SER A 174 9.87 17.97 0.82
N VAL A 175 9.48 17.48 2.00
CA VAL A 175 10.38 16.85 2.97
C VAL A 175 9.77 15.53 3.42
N VAL A 176 10.58 14.47 3.52
CA VAL A 176 10.14 13.18 4.06
C VAL A 176 10.69 12.99 5.47
N MET A 177 9.81 12.65 6.41
CA MET A 177 10.19 12.30 7.78
C MET A 177 9.86 10.83 8.06
N ARG A 178 10.88 10.01 8.30
CA ARG A 178 10.74 8.62 8.74
C ARG A 178 10.65 8.61 10.25
N GLN A 179 9.43 8.53 10.76
CA GLN A 179 9.14 8.71 12.18
C GLN A 179 9.19 7.39 12.94
N SER A 180 9.82 7.42 14.11
CA SER A 180 9.75 6.33 15.10
C SER A 180 8.49 6.44 15.97
N CYS A 181 8.55 5.97 17.22
CA CYS A 181 7.44 6.03 18.17
C CYS A 181 7.21 7.46 18.66
N ILE A 182 6.15 8.08 18.15
CA ILE A 182 5.66 9.39 18.60
C ILE A 182 4.61 9.21 19.69
N TYR A 183 4.73 9.99 20.77
CA TYR A 183 3.73 10.00 21.83
C TYR A 183 3.50 11.38 22.44
N GLY A 184 2.34 11.59 23.06
CA GLY A 184 2.05 12.82 23.81
C GLY A 184 0.58 13.18 23.87
N TYR A 185 0.30 14.45 24.18
CA TYR A 185 -1.06 14.95 24.38
C TYR A 185 -1.97 14.66 23.18
N ARG A 186 -3.27 14.44 23.46
CA ARG A 186 -4.31 14.18 22.45
C ARG A 186 -4.11 12.89 21.64
N GLN A 187 -3.25 11.99 22.09
CA GLN A 187 -3.13 10.66 21.50
C GLN A 187 -4.12 9.69 22.14
N PHE A 188 -5.01 9.13 21.32
CA PHE A 188 -6.01 8.14 21.70
C PHE A 188 -5.45 6.74 21.38
N GLY A 189 -4.45 6.32 22.16
CA GLY A 189 -3.77 5.04 21.95
C GLY A 189 -4.72 3.86 22.12
N ILE A 190 -4.57 2.88 21.24
CA ILE A 190 -5.27 1.58 21.28
C ILE A 190 -4.23 0.46 21.17
N GLU A 191 -4.63 -0.78 21.42
CA GLU A 191 -3.70 -1.93 21.44
C GLU A 191 -2.82 -2.04 20.18
N ASP A 192 -3.37 -1.71 19.02
CA ASP A 192 -2.66 -1.78 17.74
C ASP A 192 -1.86 -0.51 17.39
N GLN A 193 -2.06 0.61 18.11
CA GLN A 193 -1.44 1.89 17.75
C GLN A 193 -1.12 2.78 18.96
N GLY A 194 0.13 3.24 19.04
CA GLY A 194 0.56 4.22 20.03
C GLY A 194 0.73 3.60 21.42
N TRP A 195 1.65 2.62 21.51
CA TRP A 195 1.82 1.77 22.69
C TRP A 195 2.01 2.52 24.03
N VAL A 196 2.77 3.63 24.03
CA VAL A 196 2.98 4.47 25.23
C VAL A 196 1.65 5.05 25.74
N ALA A 197 0.82 5.58 24.83
CA ALA A 197 -0.50 6.09 25.18
C ALA A 197 -1.48 4.97 25.54
N TRP A 198 -1.49 3.87 24.77
CA TRP A 198 -2.34 2.72 25.02
C TRP A 198 -2.17 2.17 26.44
N PHE A 199 -0.94 1.82 26.82
CA PHE A 199 -0.69 1.25 28.14
C PHE A 199 -1.01 2.24 29.27
N THR A 200 -0.73 3.54 29.07
CA THR A 200 -1.08 4.57 30.04
C THR A 200 -2.60 4.69 30.23
N ILE A 201 -3.37 4.71 29.13
CA ILE A 201 -4.84 4.74 29.15
C ILE A 201 -5.38 3.47 29.82
N ALA A 202 -4.89 2.30 29.39
CA ALA A 202 -5.33 1.01 29.91
C ALA A 202 -5.08 0.91 31.42
N ALA A 203 -3.91 1.31 31.91
CA ALA A 203 -3.56 1.26 33.32
C ALA A 203 -4.42 2.21 34.19
N LEU A 204 -4.67 3.43 33.71
CA LEU A 204 -5.53 4.41 34.40
C LEU A 204 -6.99 3.97 34.41
N LYS A 205 -7.47 3.30 33.36
CA LYS A 205 -8.85 2.80 33.23
C LYS A 205 -9.04 1.39 33.80
N GLY A 206 -7.98 0.72 34.26
CA GLY A 206 -8.04 -0.66 34.76
C GLY A 206 -8.39 -1.67 33.67
N ARG A 207 -8.02 -1.42 32.42
CA ARG A 207 -8.21 -2.34 31.30
C ARG A 207 -7.10 -3.40 31.30
N PRO A 208 -7.38 -4.62 30.81
CA PRO A 208 -6.36 -5.64 30.67
C PRO A 208 -5.28 -5.18 29.67
N ILE A 209 -4.03 -5.50 29.97
CA ILE A 209 -2.88 -5.20 29.12
C ILE A 209 -2.22 -6.52 28.72
N THR A 210 -2.11 -6.74 27.41
CA THR A 210 -1.36 -7.86 26.82
C THR A 210 -0.04 -7.33 26.26
N ILE A 211 1.06 -7.97 26.64
CA ILE A 211 2.39 -7.72 26.10
C ILE A 211 2.69 -8.77 25.05
N TYR A 212 2.98 -8.33 23.82
CA TYR A 212 3.36 -9.22 22.73
C TYR A 212 4.88 -9.42 22.72
N GLY A 213 5.33 -10.67 22.75
CA GLY A 213 6.73 -11.02 22.94
C GLY A 213 7.15 -10.98 24.42
N ASP A 214 8.41 -10.67 24.70
CA ASP A 214 8.95 -10.68 26.07
C ASP A 214 8.99 -9.30 26.74
N GLY A 215 8.48 -8.26 26.07
CA GLY A 215 8.45 -6.89 26.58
C GLY A 215 9.79 -6.15 26.51
N LYS A 216 10.85 -6.77 25.98
CA LYS A 216 12.20 -6.20 25.90
C LYS A 216 12.49 -5.50 24.57
N GLN A 217 11.54 -5.50 23.64
CA GLN A 217 11.71 -4.78 22.38
C GLN A 217 11.90 -3.29 22.65
N VAL A 218 12.91 -2.68 22.03
CA VAL A 218 13.33 -1.30 22.29
C VAL A 218 12.91 -0.38 21.16
N ARG A 219 12.37 0.78 21.52
CA ARG A 219 12.07 1.88 20.60
C ARG A 219 12.69 3.16 21.13
N ASP A 220 13.18 4.01 20.23
CA ASP A 220 13.31 5.42 20.58
C ASP A 220 11.95 6.09 20.59
N VAL A 221 11.65 6.85 21.65
CA VAL A 221 10.36 7.50 21.84
C VAL A 221 10.53 9.02 21.77
N LEU A 222 9.66 9.67 21.01
CA LEU A 222 9.69 11.12 20.80
C LEU A 222 8.42 11.78 21.30
N PHE A 223 8.57 12.75 22.20
CA PHE A 223 7.45 13.52 22.71
C PHE A 223 6.91 14.49 21.64
N ILE A 224 5.58 14.65 21.60
CA ILE A 224 4.88 15.38 20.53
C ILE A 224 5.38 16.82 20.33
N LYS A 225 5.78 17.53 21.40
CA LYS A 225 6.31 18.90 21.28
C LYS A 225 7.60 18.93 20.45
N ASP A 226 8.52 17.98 20.69
CA ASP A 226 9.76 17.90 19.93
C ASP A 226 9.49 17.53 18.45
N LEU A 227 8.44 16.75 18.16
CA LEU A 227 8.01 16.51 16.77
C LEU A 227 7.48 17.78 16.10
N LEU A 228 6.71 18.62 16.82
CA LEU A 228 6.23 19.90 16.29
C LEU A 228 7.40 20.83 15.96
N ASP A 229 8.40 20.88 16.83
CA ASP A 229 9.64 21.63 16.58
C ASP A 229 10.37 21.09 15.33
N ALA A 230 10.34 19.78 15.08
CA ALA A 230 10.93 19.18 13.88
C ALA A 230 10.22 19.63 12.60
N TYR A 231 8.88 19.64 12.63
CA TYR A 231 8.08 20.13 11.51
C TYR A 231 8.36 21.61 11.25
N GLU A 232 8.34 22.44 12.28
CA GLU A 232 8.62 23.87 12.13
C GLU A 232 10.03 24.12 11.60
N ALA A 233 11.05 23.46 12.15
CA ALA A 233 12.42 23.55 11.66
C ALA A 233 12.55 23.13 10.18
N SER A 234 11.84 22.08 9.76
CA SER A 234 11.86 21.62 8.36
C SER A 234 11.23 22.62 7.39
N VAL A 235 10.20 23.34 7.82
CA VAL A 235 9.54 24.39 7.04
C VAL A 235 10.40 25.65 7.00
N GLN A 236 11.01 26.04 8.13
CA GLN A 236 11.90 27.21 8.18
C GLN A 236 13.16 27.00 7.35
N GLN A 237 13.69 25.77 7.31
CA GLN A 237 14.90 25.40 6.56
C GLN A 237 14.56 24.81 5.18
N ILE A 238 13.38 25.08 4.63
CA ILE A 238 12.89 24.40 3.42
C ILE A 238 13.79 24.57 2.19
N ASP A 239 14.54 25.67 2.09
CA ASP A 239 15.53 25.88 1.01
C ASP A 239 16.65 24.84 1.02
N HIS A 240 16.99 24.34 2.21
CA HIS A 240 17.97 23.27 2.38
C HIS A 240 17.30 21.88 2.48
N ALA A 241 16.15 21.81 3.12
CA ALA A 241 15.46 20.56 3.45
C ALA A 241 14.66 19.96 2.28
N ALA A 242 14.32 20.74 1.26
CA ALA A 242 13.55 20.25 0.12
C ALA A 242 14.23 19.04 -0.56
N GLY A 243 13.44 18.01 -0.86
CA GLY A 243 13.89 16.73 -1.43
C GLY A 243 14.63 15.81 -0.46
N ARG A 244 14.83 16.22 0.79
CA ARG A 244 15.59 15.45 1.79
C ARG A 244 14.67 14.52 2.58
N VAL A 245 15.32 13.51 3.14
CA VAL A 245 14.73 12.54 4.07
C VAL A 245 15.43 12.70 5.41
N TYR A 246 14.66 12.73 6.49
CA TYR A 246 15.15 12.76 7.86
C TYR A 246 14.53 11.62 8.65
N ASN A 247 15.35 10.87 9.38
CA ASN A 247 14.83 10.01 10.44
C ASN A 247 14.51 10.92 11.64
N ILE A 248 13.31 10.80 12.17
CA ILE A 248 12.79 11.62 13.26
C ILE A 248 12.31 10.68 14.37
N GLY A 249 12.93 10.78 15.53
CA GLY A 249 12.62 9.95 16.68
C GLY A 249 13.33 10.47 17.92
N GLY A 250 13.25 9.72 19.01
CA GLY A 250 13.92 10.07 20.26
C GLY A 250 15.44 10.02 20.16
N GLY A 251 15.98 9.22 19.22
CA GLY A 251 17.41 8.97 19.14
C GLY A 251 17.93 8.06 20.27
N PRO A 252 19.25 7.82 20.32
CA PRO A 252 19.86 6.90 21.27
C PRO A 252 19.74 7.34 22.74
N ASP A 253 19.54 8.64 23.00
CA ASP A 253 19.40 9.18 24.36
C ASP A 253 17.97 9.01 24.92
N ASN A 254 16.98 8.72 24.07
CA ASN A 254 15.58 8.57 24.46
C ASN A 254 15.01 7.21 24.02
N THR A 255 15.65 6.13 24.44
CA THR A 255 15.19 4.76 24.19
C THR A 255 14.44 4.19 25.37
N MET A 256 13.50 3.28 25.10
CA MET A 256 12.76 2.57 26.13
C MET A 256 12.29 1.21 25.59
N SER A 257 12.43 0.18 26.41
CA SER A 257 11.78 -1.11 26.17
C SER A 257 10.28 -1.04 26.44
N VAL A 258 9.51 -1.73 25.60
CA VAL A 258 8.05 -1.65 25.56
C VAL A 258 7.39 -1.98 26.90
N TRP A 259 7.94 -2.91 27.67
CA TRP A 259 7.42 -3.21 29.00
C TRP A 259 8.49 -3.31 30.09
N ALA A 260 9.68 -3.86 29.79
CA ALA A 260 10.70 -4.10 30.81
C ALA A 260 11.16 -2.81 31.54
N GLU A 261 11.17 -1.66 30.86
CA GLU A 261 11.45 -0.34 31.45
C GLU A 261 10.19 0.51 31.62
N PHE A 262 9.27 0.46 30.64
CA PHE A 262 8.06 1.27 30.68
C PHE A 262 7.07 0.84 31.78
N GLY A 263 6.91 -0.47 32.01
CA GLY A 263 6.02 -1.01 33.04
C GLY A 263 6.36 -0.47 34.44
N PRO A 264 7.61 -0.63 34.93
CA PRO A 264 8.03 -0.07 36.22
C PRO A 264 7.84 1.45 36.34
N LEU A 265 8.12 2.22 35.28
CA LEU A 265 7.89 3.67 35.26
C LEU A 265 6.39 4.00 35.39
N LEU A 266 5.52 3.24 34.71
CA LEU A 266 4.09 3.46 34.77
C LEU A 266 3.51 3.04 36.13
N GLU A 267 4.00 1.95 36.74
CA GLU A 267 3.65 1.53 38.09
C GLU A 267 4.06 2.58 39.14
N GLU A 268 5.25 3.19 38.99
CA GLU A 268 5.73 4.29 39.82
C GLU A 268 4.76 5.49 39.77
N LEU A 269 4.36 5.89 38.56
CA LEU A 269 3.43 7.02 38.35
C LEU A 269 2.00 6.70 38.84
N LEU A 270 1.55 5.46 38.69
CA LEU A 270 0.23 5.01 39.11
C LEU A 270 0.14 4.73 40.61
N GLY A 271 1.26 4.43 41.27
CA GLY A 271 1.33 4.09 42.69
C GLY A 271 0.84 2.68 43.02
N ARG A 272 0.71 1.78 42.04
CA ARG A 272 0.28 0.38 42.22
C ARG A 272 0.81 -0.51 41.10
N PRO A 273 0.99 -1.83 41.36
CA PRO A 273 1.38 -2.77 40.31
C PRO A 273 0.31 -2.91 39.23
N ILE A 274 0.74 -3.20 38.01
CA ILE A 274 -0.12 -3.36 36.83
C ILE A 274 -0.05 -4.82 36.38
N PRO A 275 -1.15 -5.60 36.54
CA PRO A 275 -1.18 -6.97 36.05
C PRO A 275 -1.20 -6.99 34.52
N VAL A 276 -0.32 -7.79 33.93
CA VAL A 276 -0.25 -7.98 32.47
C VAL A 276 -0.25 -9.46 32.11
N THR A 277 -0.71 -9.77 30.90
CA THR A 277 -0.57 -11.07 30.27
C THR A 277 0.46 -10.99 29.15
N TYR A 278 1.01 -12.13 28.75
CA TYR A 278 1.96 -12.23 27.64
C TYR A 278 1.34 -13.05 26.51
N SER A 279 1.63 -12.66 25.27
CA SER A 279 1.20 -13.35 24.05
C SER A 279 2.39 -13.49 23.09
N ASP A 280 2.18 -14.22 22.00
CA ASP A 280 3.19 -14.45 20.99
C ASP A 280 3.67 -13.13 20.36
N TRP A 281 4.87 -13.18 19.77
CA TRP A 281 5.46 -12.03 19.09
C TRP A 281 4.58 -11.55 17.93
N ARG A 282 4.49 -10.23 17.75
CA ARG A 282 3.83 -9.68 16.56
C ARG A 282 4.67 -10.00 15.31
N PRO A 283 4.07 -10.48 14.21
CA PRO A 283 4.79 -10.70 12.97
C PRO A 283 5.48 -9.42 12.47
N GLY A 284 6.79 -9.49 12.21
CA GLY A 284 7.57 -8.36 11.72
C GLY A 284 7.94 -7.32 12.78
N ASP A 285 7.70 -7.58 14.07
CA ASP A 285 8.14 -6.69 15.13
C ASP A 285 9.67 -6.63 15.20
N GLN A 286 10.20 -5.40 15.22
CA GLN A 286 11.63 -5.20 15.26
C GLN A 286 12.12 -5.34 16.71
N PRO A 287 13.17 -6.12 17.01
CA PRO A 287 13.68 -6.20 18.37
C PRO A 287 14.16 -4.84 18.90
N VAL A 288 14.82 -4.05 18.04
CA VAL A 288 15.34 -2.72 18.38
C VAL A 288 15.14 -1.82 17.18
N TYR A 289 14.57 -0.62 17.40
CA TYR A 289 14.55 0.46 16.42
C TYR A 289 14.91 1.78 17.10
N ILE A 290 15.95 2.42 16.60
CA ILE A 290 16.47 3.70 17.12
C ILE A 290 16.80 4.58 15.92
N SER A 291 16.24 5.78 15.89
CA SER A 291 16.46 6.72 14.79
C SER A 291 17.84 7.37 14.88
N ASP A 292 18.63 7.28 13.82
CA ASP A 292 19.80 8.15 13.67
C ASP A 292 19.37 9.57 13.26
N ILE A 293 19.30 10.45 14.25
CA ILE A 293 18.83 11.84 14.11
C ILE A 293 19.95 12.84 13.75
N ARG A 294 21.21 12.40 13.62
CA ARG A 294 22.36 13.29 13.38
C ARG A 294 22.21 14.16 12.13
N LYS A 295 21.48 13.66 11.13
CA LYS A 295 21.20 14.44 9.91
C LYS A 295 20.25 15.61 10.19
N ALA A 296 19.18 15.38 10.95
CA ALA A 296 18.25 16.44 11.32
C ALA A 296 18.92 17.48 12.22
N GLU A 297 19.80 17.04 13.12
CA GLU A 297 20.60 17.96 13.95
C GLU A 297 21.49 18.88 13.12
N ARG A 298 22.27 18.33 12.18
CA ARG A 298 23.16 19.14 11.33
C ARG A 298 22.44 20.07 10.37
N GLU A 299 21.36 19.59 9.75
CA GLU A 299 20.73 20.28 8.62
C GLU A 299 19.53 21.13 9.03
N LEU A 300 18.85 20.79 10.12
CA LEU A 300 17.66 21.49 10.61
C LEU A 300 17.91 22.19 11.95
N GLY A 301 19.05 21.96 12.61
CA GLY A 301 19.31 22.46 13.97
C GLY A 301 18.37 21.85 15.02
N TRP A 302 17.78 20.68 14.72
CA TRP A 302 16.77 20.05 15.54
C TRP A 302 17.32 18.86 16.33
N ARG A 303 16.98 18.78 17.61
CA ARG A 303 17.14 17.57 18.43
C ARG A 303 15.99 17.48 19.45
N PRO A 304 15.60 16.27 19.89
CA PRO A 304 14.69 16.09 21.02
C PRO A 304 15.22 16.76 22.29
N ARG A 305 14.34 17.40 23.05
CA ARG A 305 14.67 18.11 24.30
C ARG A 305 14.00 17.49 25.51
N VAL A 306 12.86 16.83 25.32
CA VAL A 306 12.10 16.19 26.38
C VAL A 306 12.67 14.79 26.62
N SER A 307 13.05 14.51 27.87
CA SER A 307 13.51 13.18 28.25
C SER A 307 12.35 12.17 28.27
N VAL A 308 12.64 10.88 28.14
CA VAL A 308 11.62 9.81 28.23
C VAL A 308 10.77 9.93 29.49
N ARG A 309 11.40 10.09 30.66
CA ARG A 309 10.70 10.19 31.95
C ARG A 309 9.78 11.41 31.98
N GLU A 310 10.28 12.58 31.60
CA GLU A 310 9.50 13.81 31.57
C GLU A 310 8.30 13.71 30.63
N GLY A 311 8.52 13.21 29.40
CA GLY A 311 7.44 13.08 28.42
C GLY A 311 6.37 12.08 28.84
N VAL A 312 6.75 10.94 29.43
CA VAL A 312 5.81 9.95 29.96
C VAL A 312 5.01 10.51 31.13
N THR A 313 5.65 11.23 32.06
CA THR A 313 4.96 11.93 33.15
C THR A 313 3.94 12.93 32.61
N HIS A 314 4.33 13.77 31.64
CA HIS A 314 3.41 14.72 31.01
C HIS A 314 2.20 14.02 30.36
N LEU A 315 2.43 12.93 29.64
CA LEU A 315 1.35 12.15 29.03
C LEU A 315 0.42 11.54 30.09
N PHE A 316 1.00 10.94 31.14
CA PHE A 316 0.24 10.34 32.24
C PHE A 316 -0.67 11.35 32.92
N GLU A 317 -0.12 12.51 33.31
CA GLU A 317 -0.89 13.59 33.94
C GLU A 317 -2.00 14.08 33.04
N TRP A 318 -1.71 14.27 31.74
CA TRP A 318 -2.73 14.69 30.79
C TRP A 318 -3.86 13.68 30.65
N ILE A 319 -3.56 12.37 30.55
CA ILE A 319 -4.60 11.32 30.47
C ILE A 319 -5.40 11.26 31.78
N ARG A 320 -4.71 11.33 32.93
CA ARG A 320 -5.34 11.33 34.27
C ARG A 320 -6.33 12.49 34.42
N ASP A 321 -5.95 13.68 33.97
CA ASP A 321 -6.76 14.88 34.12
C ASP A 321 -7.88 14.95 33.05
N ASN A 322 -7.81 14.14 31.99
CA ASN A 322 -8.76 14.12 30.87
C ASN A 322 -9.42 12.75 30.65
N GLN A 323 -9.64 11.98 31.72
CA GLN A 323 -10.18 10.61 31.61
C GLN A 323 -11.48 10.49 30.82
N HIS A 324 -12.36 11.50 30.87
CA HIS A 324 -13.63 11.55 30.15
C HIS A 324 -13.46 11.42 28.62
N LEU A 325 -12.30 11.79 28.07
CA LEU A 325 -12.03 11.68 26.64
C LEU A 325 -11.89 10.22 26.18
N PHE A 326 -11.64 9.27 27.07
CA PHE A 326 -11.32 7.88 26.71
C PHE A 326 -12.43 6.88 27.06
N ASP A 327 -13.60 7.36 27.49
CA ASP A 327 -14.71 6.52 27.91
C ASP A 327 -15.33 5.72 26.75
N HIS A 328 -15.12 6.16 25.51
CA HIS A 328 -15.62 5.52 24.29
C HIS A 328 -14.64 4.54 23.65
N LEU A 329 -13.39 4.54 24.10
CA LEU A 329 -12.37 3.56 23.66
C LEU A 329 -12.60 2.22 24.36
#